data_AF-A0A2E6YTC6-F1
#
_entry.id   AF-A0A2E6YTC6-F1
#
_cell.length_a   1.000
_cell.length_b   1.000
_cell.length_c   1.000
_cell.angle_alpha   90.00
_cell.angle_beta   90.00
_cell.angle_gamma   90.00
#
_symmetry.space_group_name_H-M   'P 1'
#
loop_
_entity.id
_entity.type
_entity.pdbx_description
1 polymer ?
#
loop_
_entity_poly.entity_id
_entity_poly.type
_entity_poly.pdbx_seq_one_letter_code
_entity_poly.pdbx_strand_id
1 'polypeptide(L)' 'MYICICKGVTERAIRDEVCAGARSVDDVSRNTGCSTQCGKCLLRAQKVVEDACVSLSPTQTSASPSVLASA' A
#
# COMPACT_ATOMS: atom_id res chain seq x y z
N MET A 1 12.51 1.14 2.09
CA MET A 1 13.15 2.47 2.31
C MET A 1 12.12 3.48 2.82
N TYR A 2 12.54 4.62 3.40
CA TYR A 2 11.62 5.73 3.66
C TYR A 2 11.22 6.44 2.36
N ILE A 3 9.91 6.63 2.18
CA ILE A 3 9.33 7.37 1.06
C ILE A 3 8.98 8.79 1.51
N CYS A 4 8.33 8.94 2.66
CA CYS A 4 8.01 10.24 3.26
C CYS A 4 8.82 10.46 4.54
N ILE A 5 9.82 11.35 4.49
CA ILE A 5 10.64 11.68 5.68
C ILE A 5 9.83 12.46 6.70
N CYS A 6 9.02 13.43 6.24
CA CYS A 6 8.15 14.27 7.07
C CYS A 6 7.23 13.48 8.02
N LYS A 7 6.77 12.31 7.59
CA LYS A 7 5.76 11.50 8.27
C LYS A 7 6.25 10.11 8.65
N GLY A 8 7.53 9.81 8.40
CA GLY A 8 8.11 8.48 8.68
C GLY A 8 7.47 7.34 7.88
N VAL A 9 6.94 7.59 6.68
CA VAL A 9 6.27 6.56 5.88
C VAL A 9 7.29 5.79 5.05
N THR A 10 7.29 4.47 5.19
CA THR A 10 8.17 3.56 4.43
C THR A 10 7.48 3.00 3.20
N GLU A 11 8.26 2.51 2.24
CA GLU A 11 7.76 1.79 1.07
C GLU A 11 6.90 0.59 1.46
N ARG A 12 7.30 -0.13 2.52
CA ARG A 12 6.54 -1.25 3.05
C ARG A 12 5.16 -0.79 3.53
N ALA A 13 5.09 0.29 4.30
CA ALA A 13 3.81 0.83 4.76
C ALA A 13 2.87 1.19 3.58
N ILE A 14 3.40 1.78 2.50
CA ILE A 14 2.61 2.06 1.30
C ILE A 14 2.11 0.76 0.66
N ARG A 15 2.95 -0.27 0.55
CA ARG A 15 2.55 -1.58 0.00
C ARG A 15 1.50 -2.27 0.87
N ASP A 16 1.65 -2.20 2.18
CA ASP A 16 0.69 -2.79 3.14
C ASP A 16 -0.69 -2.11 2.99
N GLU A 17 -0.75 -0.79 2.82
CA GLU A 17 -1.99 -0.07 2.51
C GLU A 17 -2.60 -0.50 1.16
N VAL A 18 -1.76 -0.71 0.13
CA VAL A 18 -2.23 -1.19 -1.17
C VAL A 18 -2.77 -2.63 -1.06
N CYS A 19 -2.13 -3.50 -0.28
CA CYS A 19 -2.67 -4.82 0.04
C CYS A 19 -4.00 -4.74 0.81
N ALA A 20 -4.16 -3.75 1.68
CA ALA A 20 -5.40 -3.48 2.41
C ALA A 20 -6.52 -2.84 1.55
N GLY A 21 -6.20 -2.43 0.31
CA GLY A 21 -7.18 -1.95 -0.67
C GLY A 21 -6.95 -0.54 -1.19
N ALA A 22 -5.93 0.18 -0.72
CA ALA A 22 -5.57 1.49 -1.27
C ALA A 22 -5.20 1.38 -2.76
N ARG A 23 -5.68 2.32 -3.58
CA ARG A 23 -5.40 2.33 -5.04
C ARG A 23 -4.80 3.65 -5.53
N SER A 24 -4.67 4.62 -4.64
CA SER A 24 -4.11 5.94 -4.94
C SER A 24 -3.24 6.46 -3.80
N VAL A 25 -2.43 7.49 -4.08
CA VAL A 25 -1.69 8.18 -3.03
C VAL A 25 -2.64 8.86 -2.05
N ASP A 26 -3.82 9.31 -2.48
CA ASP A 26 -4.84 9.89 -1.58
C ASP A 26 -5.29 8.86 -0.53
N ASP A 27 -5.62 7.64 -0.95
CA ASP A 27 -5.99 6.55 -0.04
C ASP A 27 -4.89 6.27 1.00
N VAL A 28 -3.65 6.13 0.52
CA VAL A 28 -2.47 5.93 1.39
C VAL A 28 -2.27 7.11 2.33
N SER A 29 -2.51 8.33 1.86
CA SER A 29 -2.34 9.56 2.64
C SER A 29 -3.34 9.65 3.78
N ARG A 30 -4.58 9.19 3.58
CA ARG A 30 -5.61 9.15 4.64
C ARG A 30 -5.18 8.30 5.84
N ASN A 31 -4.50 7.18 5.58
CA ASN A 31 -4.13 6.23 6.64
C ASN A 31 -2.73 6.47 7.21
N THR A 32 -1.80 7.01 6.43
CA THR A 32 -0.38 7.15 6.83
C THR A 32 0.08 8.60 6.99
N GLY A 33 -0.71 9.56 6.52
CA GLY A 33 -0.30 10.95 6.39
C GLY A 33 0.74 11.22 5.29
N CYS A 34 1.12 10.24 4.47
CA CYS A 34 2.06 10.42 3.37
C CYS A 34 1.70 11.66 2.51
N SER A 35 2.70 12.40 2.02
CA SER A 35 2.51 13.58 1.15
C SER A 35 1.75 14.78 1.75
N THR A 36 1.26 14.73 3.00
CA THR A 36 0.45 15.81 3.61
C THR A 36 1.22 16.99 4.24
N GLN A 37 2.56 16.98 4.17
CA GLN A 37 3.40 18.08 4.69
C GLN A 37 4.09 18.84 3.55
N CYS A 38 5.31 18.44 3.16
CA CYS A 38 6.08 19.18 2.15
C CYS A 38 5.81 18.74 0.70
N GLY A 39 5.04 17.67 0.48
CA GLY A 39 4.70 17.15 -0.86
C GLY A 39 5.84 16.53 -1.67
N LYS A 40 7.12 16.70 -1.30
CA LYS A 40 8.29 16.26 -2.10
C LYS A 40 8.34 14.76 -2.43
N CYS A 41 7.67 13.94 -1.62
CA CYS A 41 7.61 12.49 -1.81
C CYS A 41 6.51 12.02 -2.77
N LEU A 42 5.60 12.92 -3.23
CA LEU A 42 4.37 12.56 -3.93
C LEU A 42 4.61 11.64 -5.14
N LEU A 43 5.47 12.04 -6.07
CA LEU A 43 5.76 11.25 -7.28
C LEU A 43 6.39 9.88 -6.95
N ARG A 44 7.23 9.82 -5.91
CA ARG A 44 7.82 8.56 -5.46
C ARG A 44 6.78 7.66 -4.80
N ALA A 45 5.90 8.21 -3.96
CA ALA A 45 4.80 7.48 -3.36
C ALA A 45 3.83 6.94 -4.42
N GLN A 46 3.51 7.75 -5.44
CA GLN A 46 2.68 7.35 -6.57
C GLN A 46 3.27 6.13 -7.29
N LYS A 47 4.56 6.18 -7.63
CA LYS A 47 5.24 5.06 -8.28
C LYS A 47 5.17 3.78 -7.44
N VAL A 48 5.36 3.87 -6.13
CA VAL A 48 5.25 2.69 -5.24
C VAL A 48 3.83 2.13 -5.22
N VAL A 49 2.80 2.99 -5.21
CA VAL A 49 1.39 2.57 -5.29
C VAL A 49 1.12 1.86 -6.62
N GLU A 50 1.54 2.45 -7.74
CA GLU A 50 1.36 1.87 -9.08
C GLU A 50 2.07 0.52 -9.22
N ASP A 51 3.35 0.44 -8.84
CA ASP A 51 4.14 -0.78 -8.88
C ASP A 51 3.50 -1.89 -8.01
N ALA A 52 2.96 -1.53 -6.83
CA ALA A 52 2.27 -2.44 -5.94
C ALA A 52 0.92 -2.92 -6.51
N CYS A 53 0.12 -2.02 -7.08
CA CYS A 53 -1.15 -2.37 -7.74
C CYS A 53 -0.95 -3.33 -8.92
N VAL A 54 0.11 -3.13 -9.73
CA VAL A 54 0.46 -4.05 -10.82
C VAL A 54 0.90 -5.41 -10.27
N SER A 55 1.65 -5.42 -9.16
CA SER A 55 2.12 -6.65 -8.51
C SER A 55 0.99 -7.49 -7.89
N LEU A 56 -0.17 -6.89 -7.58
CA LEU A 56 -1.37 -7.57 -7.07
C LEU A 56 -2.21 -8.24 -8.16
N SER A 57 -1.84 -8.14 -9.44
CA SER A 57 -2.51 -8.87 -10.52
C SER A 57 -2.51 -10.39 -10.25
N PRO A 58 -3.60 -11.10 -10.58
CA PRO A 58 -3.88 -12.44 -10.06
C PRO A 58 -3.02 -13.52 -10.73
N THR A 59 -1.76 -13.59 -10.33
CA THR A 59 -0.92 -14.81 -10.43
C THR A 59 -0.68 -15.42 -9.05
N GLN A 60 -1.38 -14.94 -8.01
CA GLN A 60 -1.27 -15.46 -6.64
C GLN A 60 -2.63 -15.90 -6.09
N THR A 61 -3.17 -16.96 -6.69
CA THR A 61 -4.07 -17.89 -5.98
C THR A 61 -3.19 -18.80 -5.11
N SER A 62 -2.88 -18.35 -3.89
CA SER A 62 -2.55 -19.27 -2.81
C SER A 62 -3.84 -19.54 -2.05
N ALA A 63 -4.54 -20.59 -2.49
CA ALA A 63 -5.55 -21.24 -1.68
C ALA A 63 -4.93 -21.64 -0.32
N SER A 64 -5.59 -21.24 0.77
CA SER A 64 -5.54 -21.98 2.02
C SER A 64 -6.95 -22.47 2.34
N PRO A 65 -7.20 -23.78 2.36
CA PRO A 65 -8.43 -24.33 2.89
C PRO A 65 -8.28 -24.46 4.41
N SER A 66 -8.93 -23.57 5.15
CA SER A 66 -9.18 -23.75 6.58
C SER A 66 -10.33 -22.83 6.98
N VAL A 67 -11.47 -23.28 7.47
CA VAL A 67 -12.03 -24.62 7.64
C VAL A 67 -13.53 -24.37 7.78
N LEU A 68 -14.32 -25.11 7.02
CA LEU A 68 -15.74 -25.28 7.30
C LEU A 68 -15.85 -26.33 8.40
N ALA A 69 -16.25 -25.92 9.61
CA ALA A 69 -16.66 -26.78 10.72
C ALA A 69 -17.33 -25.86 11.76
N SER A 70 -18.54 -26.05 12.27
CA SER A 70 -19.54 -27.11 12.11
C SER A 70 -20.87 -26.55 12.63
N ALA A 71 -21.95 -27.14 12.08
CA ALA A 71 -23.24 -27.46 12.70
C ALA A 71 -23.93 -26.46 13.65
#